data_AF-A0A7J9L7N8-F1
#
_entry.id   AF-A0A7J9L7N8-F1
#
_cell.length_a   1.000
_cell.length_b   1.000
_cell.length_c   1.000
_cell.angle_alpha   90.00
_cell.angle_beta   90.00
_cell.angle_gamma   90.00
#
_symmetry.space_group_name_H-M   'P 1'
#
loop_
_entity.id
_entity.type
_entity.pdbx_description
1 polymer ?
#
loop_
_entity_poly.entity_id
_entity_poly.type
_entity_poly.pdbx_seq_one_letter_code
_entity_poly.pdbx_strand_id
1 'polypeptide(L)' 'WEGLYTIHQVTPHEAIELIRKGGQLFLVNGQRIKHYFRGTKNTVVDEQFLQCNTV' A
#
# COMPACT_ATOMS: atom_id res chain seq x y z
N TRP A 1 -0.98 -10.57 10.10
CA TRP A 1 -0.24 -9.56 9.31
C TRP A 1 1.23 -9.91 9.41
N GLU A 2 1.89 -10.19 8.28
CA GLU A 2 3.28 -10.70 8.25
C GLU A 2 4.34 -9.60 8.42
N GLY A 3 4.00 -8.35 8.11
CA GLY A 3 4.95 -7.24 8.24
C GLY A 3 4.56 -6.00 7.43
N LEU A 4 5.51 -5.08 7.34
CA LEU A 4 5.40 -3.86 6.55
C LEU A 4 5.89 -4.11 5.12
N TYR A 5 5.15 -3.55 4.17
CA TYR A 5 5.45 -3.61 2.75
C TYR A 5 5.23 -2.24 2.11
N THR A 6 5.97 -1.97 1.05
CA THR A 6 5.76 -0.79 0.21
C THR A 6 4.87 -1.18 -0.97
N ILE A 7 3.83 -0.40 -1.24
CA ILE A 7 2.97 -0.59 -2.41
C ILE A 7 3.72 -0.09 -3.65
N HIS A 8 3.82 -0.91 -4.68
CA HIS A 8 4.33 -0.50 -5.98
C HIS A 8 3.21 0.05 -6.87
N GLN A 9 2.12 -0.72 -7.01
CA GLN A 9 0.98 -0.36 -7.85
C GLN A 9 -0.30 -1.03 -7.34
N VAL A 10 -1.44 -0.35 -7.54
CA VAL A 10 -2.79 -0.90 -7.34
C VAL A 10 -3.39 -1.21 -8.70
N THR A 11 -3.88 -2.43 -8.89
CA THR A 11 -4.54 -2.84 -10.14
C THR A 11 -6.06 -2.60 -10.06
N PRO A 12 -6.76 -2.48 -11.21
CA PRO A 12 -8.22 -2.31 -11.24
C PRO A 12 -9.00 -3.49 -10.63
N HIS A 13 -8.40 -4.67 -10.51
CA HIS A 13 -9.06 -5.90 -10.05
C HIS A 13 -8.73 -6.25 -8.59
N GLU A 14 -8.57 -5.23 -7.76
CA GLU A 14 -8.25 -5.36 -6.32
C GLU A 14 -6.93 -6.09 -6.01
N ALA A 15 -6.11 -6.46 -6.99
CA ALA A 15 -4.77 -6.95 -6.74
C ALA A 15 -3.81 -5.77 -6.54
N ILE A 16 -2.84 -5.94 -5.65
CA ILE A 16 -1.84 -4.93 -5.31
C ILE A 16 -0.46 -5.56 -5.48
N GLU A 17 0.41 -4.87 -6.21
CA GLU A 17 1.82 -5.22 -6.30
C GLU A 17 2.57 -4.61 -5.12
N LEU A 18 3.27 -5.45 -4.38
CA LEU A 18 4.07 -5.07 -3.22
C LEU A 18 5.56 -5.29 -3.49
N ILE A 19 6.38 -4.45 -2.87
CA ILE A 19 7.84 -4.55 -2.88
C ILE A 19 8.29 -5.31 -1.63
N ARG A 20 8.98 -6.44 -1.82
CA ARG A 20 9.63 -7.21 -0.75
C ARG A 20 10.99 -6.59 -0.39
N LYS A 21 11.51 -6.94 0.79
CA LYS A 21 12.92 -6.70 1.11
C LYS A 21 13.81 -7.28 -0.01
N GLY A 22 14.66 -6.43 -0.58
CA GLY A 22 15.48 -6.77 -1.74
C GLY A 22 14.92 -6.32 -3.09
N GLY A 23 13.79 -5.60 -3.12
CA GLY A 23 13.24 -5.00 -4.34
C GLY A 23 12.40 -5.93 -5.20
N GLN A 24 12.18 -7.18 -4.76
CA GLN A 24 11.35 -8.13 -5.49
C GLN A 24 9.87 -7.73 -5.45
N LEU A 25 9.23 -7.68 -6.61
CA LEU A 25 7.80 -7.45 -6.74
C LEU A 25 7.01 -8.75 -6.57
N PHE A 26 5.87 -8.68 -5.89
CA PHE A 26 4.93 -9.78 -5.81
C PHE A 26 3.49 -9.26 -5.70
N LEU A 27 2.57 -10.02 -6.29
CA LEU A 27 1.17 -9.65 -6.42
C LEU A 27 0.35 -10.31 -5.31
N VAL A 28 -0.47 -9.53 -4.62
CA VAL A 28 -1.38 -10.03 -3.58
C VAL A 28 -2.79 -9.53 -3.80
N ASN A 29 -3.78 -10.28 -3.35
CA ASN A 29 -5.15 -9.80 -3.27
C ASN A 29 -5.23 -8.67 -2.21
N GLY A 30 -5.81 -7.53 -2.58
CA GLY A 30 -5.98 -6.36 -1.71
C GLY A 30 -6.80 -6.63 -0.45
N GLN A 31 -7.69 -7.63 -0.49
CA GLN A 31 -8.41 -8.12 0.70
C GLN A 31 -7.47 -8.69 1.79
N ARG A 32 -6.23 -9.04 1.43
CA ARG A 32 -5.18 -9.51 2.34
C ARG A 32 -4.22 -8.40 2.78
N ILE A 33 -4.56 -7.12 2.55
CA ILE A 33 -3.77 -5.94 2.94
C ILE A 33 -4.53 -5.13 4.00
N LYS A 34 -3.79 -4.54 4.94
CA LYS A 34 -4.31 -3.56 5.92
C LYS A 34 -3.34 -2.41 6.01
N HIS A 35 -3.90 -1.19 6.06
CA HIS A 35 -3.12 0.02 6.26
C HIS A 35 -2.33 -0.05 7.56
N TYR A 36 -1.03 0.22 7.45
CA TYR A 36 -0.18 0.39 8.62
C TYR A 36 -0.35 1.80 9.17
N PHE A 37 -0.84 1.91 10.40
CA PHE A 37 -0.93 3.17 11.12
C PHE A 37 0.25 3.25 12.10
N ARG A 38 1.23 4.13 11.81
CA ARG A 38 2.41 4.34 12.68
C ARG A 38 2.12 5.24 13.90
N GLY A 39 0.89 5.74 14.05
CA GLY A 39 0.56 6.82 14.97
C GLY A 39 0.87 8.18 14.35
N THR A 40 0.09 9.20 14.71
CA THR A 40 0.29 10.58 14.26
C THR A 40 1.59 11.13 14.85
N LYS A 41 2.57 11.41 14.00
CA LYS A 41 3.63 12.37 14.34
C LYS A 41 3.17 13.69 13.77
N ASN A 42 3.09 14.74 14.61
CA ASN A 42 2.74 16.11 14.23
C ASN A 42 3.82 16.74 13.33
N THR A 43 4.08 16.13 12.20
CA THR A 43 4.90 16.64 11.12
C THR A 43 3.99 16.62 9.92
N VAL A 44 3.79 17.77 9.29
CA VAL A 44 3.05 17.93 8.05
C VAL A 44 3.58 16.90 7.06
N VAL A 45 2.91 15.75 6.95
CA VAL A 45 3.17 14.79 5.90
C VAL A 45 1.94 14.89 5.02
N ASP A 46 2.16 15.33 3.78
CA ASP A 46 1.17 15.23 2.71
C ASP A 46 0.58 13.83 2.77
N GLU A 47 -0.66 13.73 3.27
CA GLU A 47 -1.47 12.54 3.10
C GLU A 47 -1.65 12.38 1.60
N GLN A 48 -0.85 11.50 0.99
CA GLN A 48 -1.17 10.98 -0.32
C GLN A 48 -2.39 10.07 -0.13
N PHE A 49 -3.56 10.70 -0.11
CA PHE A 49 -4.80 10.01 -0.38
C PHE A 49 -4.61 9.26 -1.69
N LEU A 50 -4.73 7.94 -1.65
CA LEU A 50 -4.95 7.14 -2.84
C LEU A 50 -6.25 7.64 -3.46
N GLN A 51 -6.16 8.61 -4.37
CA GLN A 51 -7.27 8.99 -5.21
C GLN A 51 -7.55 7.82 -6.14
N CYS A 52 -8.51 6.99 -5.74
CA CYS A 52 -9.15 6.06 -6.64
C CYS A 52 -9.95 6.90 -7.64
N ASN A 53 -9.38 7.14 -8.81
CA ASN A 53 -10.11 7.77 -9.91
C ASN A 53 -11.32 6.90 -10.25
N THR A 54 -12.51 7.45 -10.03
CA THR A 54 -13.77 6.85 -10.48
C THR A 54 -13.97 7.28 -11.93
N VAL A 55 -14.17 6.31 -12.82
CA VAL A 55 -14.49 6.54 -14.25
C VAL A 55 -15.89 7.12 -14.39
#